data_AF-A0A286I985-F1
#
_entry.id   AF-A0A286I985-F1
#
_cell.length_a   1.000
_cell.length_b   1.000
_cell.length_c   1.000
_cell.angle_alpha   90.00
_cell.angle_beta   90.00
_cell.angle_gamma   90.00
#
_symmetry.space_group_name_H-M   'P 1'
#
loop_
_entity.id
_entity.type
_entity.pdbx_description
1 polymer ?
#
loop_
_entity_poly.entity_id
_entity_poly.type
_entity_poly.pdbx_seq_one_letter_code
_entity_poly.pdbx_strand_id
1 'polypeptide(L)'
;MIPTRTLRFLPVLLLGLSGCQDALDSVSNKVEHPLPAKLVNKMKAQDMSTRSPIMMRIFKEEGVLEVWKQKGNGRYDIIASYDICKWSGDLGPKFKEGDRQAPEGYYRIYPHQMNPNSSYYLSFNMGFPNSYDRAHNRTGSNLMVHGACSSAGCYSMTDEQVLEFYGFARDAFKGGQEYFIVEALPFRMTPENMARHRDSEHFEFWKMLKVGYDHFELTKRPPKVEVCERRYVFNQVPQVENASFQASAACPPASVPSTLAVANAAFEKDWNRNFIEAVARFDNEEARQIAANEAKAEAEARRAEREAEKAARIAANEGQSASVPVLSLFSTGNPLKALAPGTAPAAPPASPAAAAVTVTDQADIEAGQAAPAAASAGIPVPTPNPAVPSQTANAGQAAQPDQSDKPFWKIWSSK
;
A
#
# COMPACT_ATOMS: atom_id res chain seq x y z
N MET A 1 -43.43 -11.57 58.79
CA MET A 1 -42.16 -12.33 58.78
C MET A 1 -42.13 -13.19 57.53
N ILE A 2 -41.39 -12.79 56.51
CA ILE A 2 -41.17 -13.52 55.24
C ILE A 2 -39.69 -13.30 54.88
N PRO A 3 -38.91 -14.35 54.51
CA PRO A 3 -37.45 -14.33 54.60
C PRO A 3 -36.79 -13.68 53.39
N THR A 4 -35.67 -13.00 53.66
CA THR A 4 -34.74 -12.39 52.71
C THR A 4 -33.95 -13.45 51.95
N ARG A 5 -34.01 -13.39 50.62
CA ARG A 5 -33.25 -14.24 49.69
C ARG A 5 -31.92 -13.56 49.38
N THR A 6 -30.83 -14.11 49.89
CA THR A 6 -29.45 -13.67 49.62
C THR A 6 -29.02 -14.09 48.22
N LEU A 7 -28.84 -13.10 47.33
CA LEU A 7 -28.26 -13.31 46.00
C LEU A 7 -26.73 -13.21 46.12
N ARG A 8 -26.03 -14.34 45.98
CA ARG A 8 -24.56 -14.37 45.84
C ARG A 8 -24.22 -14.02 44.39
N PHE A 9 -23.70 -12.82 44.16
CA PHE A 9 -23.03 -12.49 42.89
C PHE A 9 -21.59 -13.00 42.94
N LEU A 10 -21.28 -13.93 42.03
CA LEU A 10 -19.95 -14.41 41.73
C LEU A 10 -19.24 -13.33 40.88
N PRO A 11 -18.06 -12.81 41.24
CA PRO A 11 -17.35 -11.87 40.39
C PRO A 11 -16.74 -12.65 39.21
N VAL A 12 -17.26 -12.40 38.01
CA VAL A 12 -16.62 -12.81 36.76
C VAL A 12 -15.36 -11.95 36.61
N LEU A 13 -14.22 -12.59 36.81
CA LEU A 13 -12.89 -12.02 36.60
C LEU A 13 -12.67 -11.86 35.09
N LEU A 14 -12.99 -10.69 34.54
CA LEU A 14 -12.52 -10.27 33.21
C LEU A 14 -11.04 -9.89 33.30
N LEU A 15 -10.16 -10.84 33.02
CA LEU A 15 -8.75 -10.60 32.78
C LEU A 15 -8.44 -10.84 31.30
N GLY A 16 -7.79 -9.84 30.70
CA GLY A 16 -6.85 -10.07 29.60
C GLY A 16 -7.29 -9.51 28.26
N LEU A 17 -6.94 -8.25 28.01
CA LEU A 17 -6.57 -7.72 26.67
C LEU A 17 -5.73 -6.42 26.79
N SER A 18 -4.91 -6.30 27.84
CA SER A 18 -4.08 -5.10 28.08
C SER A 18 -2.58 -5.29 27.79
N GLY A 19 -2.18 -6.44 27.25
CA GLY A 19 -0.76 -6.83 27.18
C GLY A 19 0.08 -6.23 26.04
N CYS A 20 -0.50 -5.42 25.14
CA CYS A 20 0.25 -4.87 24.01
C CYS A 20 0.81 -3.46 24.28
N GLN A 21 0.18 -2.66 25.15
CA GLN A 21 0.66 -1.31 25.46
C GLN A 21 1.94 -1.34 26.33
N ASP A 22 2.05 -2.29 27.25
CA ASP A 22 3.21 -2.48 28.14
C ASP A 22 4.53 -2.71 27.37
N ALA A 23 4.47 -3.26 26.15
CA ALA A 23 5.64 -3.54 25.35
C ALA A 23 6.33 -2.25 24.86
N LEU A 24 5.56 -1.23 24.47
CA LEU A 24 6.10 0.06 24.04
C LEU A 24 6.56 0.92 25.23
N ASP A 25 5.86 0.87 26.36
CA ASP A 25 6.21 1.63 27.57
C ASP A 25 7.56 1.18 28.18
N SER A 26 8.01 -0.04 27.86
CA SER A 26 9.33 -0.57 28.24
C SER A 26 10.49 -0.14 27.32
N VAL A 27 10.21 0.56 26.22
CA VAL A 27 11.23 0.97 25.24
C VAL A 27 11.98 2.22 25.73
N SER A 28 13.09 2.01 26.42
CA SER A 28 13.94 3.10 26.96
C SER A 28 14.71 3.88 25.88
N ASN A 29 15.07 3.24 24.78
CA ASN A 29 15.71 3.89 23.63
C ASN A 29 15.08 3.39 22.32
N LYS A 30 14.07 4.11 21.85
CA LYS A 30 13.35 3.83 20.60
C LYS A 30 14.25 3.87 19.36
N VAL A 31 15.28 4.71 19.35
CA VAL A 31 16.17 4.90 18.19
C VAL A 31 17.08 3.70 18.00
N GLU A 32 17.62 3.16 19.10
CA GLU A 32 18.53 2.01 19.11
C GLU A 32 17.83 0.68 19.41
N HIS A 33 16.48 0.67 19.45
CA HIS A 33 15.71 -0.52 19.72
C HIS A 33 16.00 -1.62 18.68
N PRO A 34 16.45 -2.82 19.10
CA PRO A 34 16.77 -3.88 18.15
C PRO A 34 15.51 -4.38 17.44
N LEU A 35 15.66 -4.85 16.21
CA LEU A 35 14.56 -5.56 15.54
C LEU A 35 14.15 -6.80 16.35
N PRO A 36 12.85 -7.14 16.42
CA PRO A 36 12.39 -8.29 17.18
C PRO A 36 13.08 -9.59 16.74
N ALA A 37 13.39 -10.47 17.71
CA ALA A 37 14.09 -11.73 17.45
C ALA A 37 13.39 -12.60 16.39
N LYS A 38 12.04 -12.59 16.36
CA LYS A 38 11.24 -13.27 15.33
C LYS A 38 11.58 -12.77 13.92
N LEU A 39 11.72 -11.46 13.75
CA LEU A 39 12.05 -10.83 12.48
C LEU A 39 13.50 -11.11 12.09
N VAL A 40 14.42 -11.09 13.06
CA VAL A 40 15.83 -11.48 12.85
C VAL A 40 15.97 -12.93 12.41
N ASN A 41 15.22 -13.84 13.03
CA ASN A 41 15.19 -15.26 12.63
C ASN A 41 14.60 -15.43 11.23
N LYS A 42 13.52 -14.69 10.90
CA LYS A 42 12.95 -14.68 9.54
C LYS A 42 13.96 -14.21 8.50
N MET A 43 14.68 -13.10 8.78
CA MET A 43 15.76 -12.60 7.91
C MET A 43 16.83 -13.66 7.67
N LYS A 44 17.32 -14.31 8.74
CA LYS A 44 18.31 -15.39 8.63
C LYS A 44 17.82 -16.55 7.77
N ALA A 45 16.57 -16.97 7.94
CA ALA A 45 15.96 -18.03 7.14
C ALA A 45 15.81 -17.67 5.65
N GLN A 46 15.67 -16.38 5.34
CA GLN A 46 15.54 -15.86 3.97
C GLN A 46 16.87 -15.39 3.37
N ASP A 47 18.02 -15.72 3.97
CA ASP A 47 19.36 -15.29 3.52
C ASP A 47 19.49 -13.74 3.47
N MET A 48 18.93 -13.05 4.46
CA MET A 48 19.02 -11.60 4.61
C MET A 48 19.84 -11.25 5.86
N SER A 49 20.91 -10.47 5.70
CA SER A 49 21.63 -9.89 6.84
C SER A 49 20.78 -8.80 7.48
N THR A 50 20.87 -8.61 8.80
CA THR A 50 20.21 -7.47 9.49
C THR A 50 20.64 -6.13 8.91
N ARG A 51 21.92 -6.04 8.49
CA ARG A 51 22.54 -4.86 7.87
C ARG A 51 22.41 -4.80 6.34
N SER A 52 21.72 -5.77 5.71
CA SER A 52 21.49 -5.73 4.26
C SER A 52 20.71 -4.47 3.87
N PRO A 53 21.00 -3.89 2.68
CA PRO A 53 20.23 -2.81 2.09
C PRO A 53 18.72 -3.11 2.04
N ILE A 54 17.91 -2.05 2.16
CA ILE A 54 16.46 -2.10 2.06
C ILE A 54 15.92 -1.18 0.97
N MET A 55 14.66 -1.38 0.63
CA MET A 55 13.79 -0.38 0.02
C MET A 55 12.40 -0.54 0.64
N MET A 56 11.55 0.46 0.48
CA MET A 56 10.16 0.38 0.92
C MET A 56 9.21 0.68 -0.24
N ARG A 57 8.03 0.07 -0.19
CA ARG A 57 6.94 0.35 -1.13
C ARG A 57 5.71 0.73 -0.34
N ILE A 58 5.05 1.78 -0.77
CA ILE A 58 3.80 2.26 -0.20
C ILE A 58 2.75 2.12 -1.29
N PHE A 59 1.65 1.45 -0.98
CA PHE A 59 0.50 1.30 -1.84
C PHE A 59 -0.69 1.97 -1.18
N LYS A 60 -1.16 3.07 -1.77
CA LYS A 60 -2.21 3.91 -1.16
C LYS A 60 -3.56 3.20 -1.12
N GLU A 61 -4.02 2.65 -2.23
CA GLU A 61 -5.30 1.95 -2.30
C GLU A 61 -5.35 0.76 -1.34
N GLU A 62 -4.31 -0.07 -1.35
CA GLU A 62 -4.20 -1.20 -0.44
C GLU A 62 -3.97 -0.77 1.02
N GLY A 63 -3.53 0.47 1.25
CA GLY A 63 -3.19 0.96 2.58
C GLY A 63 -2.04 0.18 3.22
N VAL A 64 -0.98 -0.13 2.47
CA VAL A 64 0.12 -0.98 2.94
C VAL A 64 1.49 -0.36 2.67
N LEU A 65 2.40 -0.46 3.65
CA LEU A 65 3.84 -0.29 3.46
C LEU A 65 4.56 -1.63 3.54
N GLU A 66 5.32 -1.96 2.51
CA GLU A 66 6.18 -3.14 2.46
C GLU A 66 7.65 -2.74 2.68
N VAL A 67 8.36 -3.53 3.47
CA VAL A 67 9.82 -3.46 3.57
C VAL A 67 10.41 -4.63 2.80
N TRP A 68 11.23 -4.29 1.82
CA TRP A 68 11.98 -5.22 1.00
C TRP A 68 13.45 -5.17 1.36
N LYS A 69 14.10 -6.33 1.47
CA LYS A 69 15.48 -6.45 1.94
C LYS A 69 16.31 -7.30 1.01
N GLN A 70 17.56 -6.88 0.81
CA GLN A 70 18.49 -7.58 -0.05
C GLN A 70 18.95 -8.91 0.57
N LYS A 71 18.83 -9.98 -0.22
CA LYS A 71 19.36 -11.31 0.08
C LYS A 71 20.84 -11.42 -0.29
N GLY A 72 21.54 -12.48 0.13
CA GLY A 72 22.93 -12.74 -0.20
C GLY A 72 23.23 -12.82 -1.70
N ASN A 73 22.24 -13.17 -2.54
CA ASN A 73 22.34 -13.17 -4.01
C ASN A 73 22.15 -11.79 -4.66
N GLY A 74 21.98 -10.73 -3.86
CA GLY A 74 21.82 -9.35 -4.32
C GLY A 74 20.42 -9.00 -4.87
N ARG A 75 19.44 -9.92 -4.83
CA ARG A 75 18.03 -9.64 -5.10
C ARG A 75 17.27 -9.33 -3.82
N TYR A 76 16.19 -8.58 -3.95
CA TYR A 76 15.33 -8.15 -2.86
C TYR A 76 14.13 -9.07 -2.74
N ASP A 77 13.71 -9.32 -1.51
CA ASP A 77 12.49 -10.04 -1.21
C ASP A 77 11.81 -9.35 -0.02
N ILE A 78 10.50 -9.54 0.11
CA ILE A 78 9.70 -8.89 1.14
C ILE A 78 10.02 -9.51 2.51
N ILE A 79 10.40 -8.67 3.47
CA ILE A 79 10.65 -9.12 4.85
C ILE A 79 9.48 -8.78 5.77
N ALA A 80 8.79 -7.67 5.54
CA ALA A 80 7.66 -7.23 6.35
C ALA A 80 6.65 -6.42 5.53
N SER A 81 5.40 -6.42 6.00
CA SER A 81 4.27 -5.66 5.44
C SER A 81 3.49 -5.07 6.62
N TYR A 82 3.14 -3.80 6.52
CA TYR A 82 2.51 -3.03 7.59
C TYR A 82 1.29 -2.27 7.05
N ASP A 83 0.16 -2.39 7.73
CA ASP A 83 -1.05 -1.65 7.39
C ASP A 83 -0.89 -0.17 7.76
N ILE A 84 -1.19 0.70 6.81
CA ILE A 84 -1.21 2.15 6.96
C ILE A 84 -2.51 2.53 7.67
N CYS A 85 -2.39 3.14 8.84
CA CYS A 85 -3.52 3.68 9.59
C CYS A 85 -4.30 4.69 8.75
N LYS A 86 -3.59 5.67 8.21
CA LYS A 86 -4.16 6.73 7.39
C LYS A 86 -3.09 7.31 6.47
N TRP A 87 -3.50 7.62 5.26
CA TRP A 87 -2.80 8.53 4.37
C TRP A 87 -3.79 9.61 3.93
N SER A 88 -3.28 10.73 3.42
CA SER A 88 -4.10 11.92 3.21
C SER A 88 -4.33 12.19 1.72
N GLY A 89 -5.54 12.63 1.39
CA GLY A 89 -5.96 12.94 0.01
C GLY A 89 -6.60 11.75 -0.70
N ASP A 90 -6.53 11.74 -2.02
CA ASP A 90 -7.07 10.69 -2.90
C ASP A 90 -5.93 9.97 -3.65
N LEU A 91 -6.24 9.03 -4.53
CA LEU A 91 -5.23 8.50 -5.45
C LEU A 91 -4.78 9.62 -6.40
N GLY A 92 -3.47 9.87 -6.45
CA GLY A 92 -2.87 10.95 -7.20
C GLY A 92 -1.64 11.57 -6.51
N PRO A 93 -0.80 12.27 -7.28
CA PRO A 93 0.37 12.94 -6.75
C PRO A 93 -0.01 14.20 -5.95
N LYS A 94 0.87 14.61 -5.03
CA LYS A 94 0.82 15.90 -4.35
C LYS A 94 1.24 17.03 -5.30
N PHE A 95 0.60 18.20 -5.24
CA PHE A 95 0.95 19.34 -6.10
C PHE A 95 1.41 20.59 -5.34
N LYS A 96 0.79 20.92 -4.20
CA LYS A 96 1.06 22.17 -3.49
C LYS A 96 1.03 22.03 -1.97
N GLU A 97 1.68 22.95 -1.29
CA GLU A 97 1.59 23.03 0.17
C GLU A 97 0.12 23.21 0.61
N GLY A 98 -0.29 22.49 1.66
CA GLY A 98 -1.65 22.57 2.19
C GLY A 98 -2.75 21.86 1.40
N ASP A 99 -2.46 21.18 0.27
CA ASP A 99 -3.46 20.38 -0.47
C ASP A 99 -3.92 19.11 0.28
N ARG A 100 -3.30 18.80 1.43
CA ARG A 100 -3.55 17.59 2.25
C ARG A 100 -3.38 16.28 1.47
N GLN A 101 -2.57 16.29 0.41
CA GLN A 101 -2.30 15.13 -0.43
C GLN A 101 -0.96 14.49 -0.05
N ALA A 102 -0.95 13.17 0.13
CA ALA A 102 0.29 12.40 0.24
C ALA A 102 0.92 12.22 -1.15
N PRO A 103 2.26 12.31 -1.29
CA PRO A 103 2.91 12.25 -2.60
C PRO A 103 2.86 10.85 -3.23
N GLU A 104 3.02 10.81 -4.55
CA GLU A 104 3.27 9.58 -5.32
C GLU A 104 4.53 9.79 -6.17
N GLY A 105 5.36 8.75 -6.27
CA GLY A 105 6.63 8.81 -6.97
C GLY A 105 7.73 8.00 -6.29
N TYR A 106 8.96 8.27 -6.71
CA TYR A 106 10.17 7.62 -6.21
C TYR A 106 10.98 8.59 -5.37
N TYR A 107 11.30 8.19 -4.14
CA TYR A 107 11.95 9.03 -3.15
C TYR A 107 13.21 8.37 -2.61
N ARG A 108 14.32 9.11 -2.60
CA ARG A 108 15.57 8.67 -1.95
C ARG A 108 15.58 9.17 -0.52
N ILE A 109 15.69 8.26 0.44
CA ILE A 109 15.73 8.57 1.87
C ILE A 109 17.15 8.35 2.37
N TYR A 110 17.77 9.44 2.79
CA TYR A 110 19.12 9.49 3.35
C TYR A 110 19.10 9.45 4.89
N PRO A 111 20.23 9.13 5.54
CA PRO A 111 20.31 9.10 7.01
C PRO A 111 19.82 10.37 7.69
N HIS A 112 20.09 11.55 7.12
CA HIS A 112 19.68 12.84 7.68
C HIS A 112 18.17 13.09 7.63
N GLN A 113 17.41 12.30 6.87
CA GLN A 113 15.95 12.36 6.82
C GLN A 113 15.29 11.49 7.90
N MET A 114 16.05 10.64 8.59
CA MET A 114 15.57 9.89 9.74
C MET A 114 15.35 10.87 10.91
N ASN A 115 14.17 10.82 11.52
CA ASN A 115 13.78 11.73 12.58
C ASN A 115 13.50 10.98 13.89
N PRO A 116 14.52 10.85 14.77
CA PRO A 116 14.36 10.21 16.08
C PRO A 116 13.52 11.05 17.07
N ASN A 117 13.41 12.36 16.84
CA ASN A 117 12.75 13.31 17.74
C ASN A 117 11.35 13.70 17.24
N SER A 118 10.72 12.81 16.46
CA SER A 118 9.35 12.97 15.99
C SER A 118 8.38 13.22 17.14
N SER A 119 7.47 14.18 16.98
CA SER A 119 6.31 14.35 17.88
C SER A 119 5.31 13.18 17.80
N TYR A 120 5.46 12.32 16.80
CA TYR A 120 4.65 11.12 16.56
C TYR A 120 5.51 9.85 16.70
N TYR A 121 6.15 9.70 17.86
CA TYR A 121 7.05 8.61 18.22
C TYR A 121 8.36 8.52 17.40
N LEU A 122 8.33 8.00 16.18
CA LEU A 122 9.47 7.97 15.25
C LEU A 122 8.97 8.38 13.86
N SER A 123 9.85 8.92 13.02
CA SER A 123 9.50 9.20 11.63
C SER A 123 10.70 9.25 10.70
N PHE A 124 10.45 9.27 9.40
CA PHE A 124 11.41 9.75 8.41
C PHE A 124 10.71 10.64 7.39
N ASN A 125 11.45 11.61 6.85
CA ASN A 125 10.95 12.53 5.83
C ASN A 125 11.09 11.89 4.45
N MET A 126 10.01 11.84 3.67
CA MET A 126 9.96 11.33 2.30
C MET A 126 10.84 12.09 1.32
N GLY A 127 11.30 13.30 1.64
CA GLY A 127 12.14 14.10 0.73
C GLY A 127 11.34 14.73 -0.42
N PHE A 128 10.02 14.86 -0.25
CA PHE A 128 9.20 15.67 -1.15
C PHE A 128 9.48 17.17 -0.91
N PRO A 129 9.58 17.99 -1.97
CA PRO A 129 9.54 17.61 -3.39
C PRO A 129 10.87 17.02 -3.86
N ASN A 130 10.85 15.89 -4.59
CA ASN A 130 12.04 15.33 -5.24
C ASN A 130 12.40 16.10 -6.53
N SER A 131 13.36 15.62 -7.33
CA SER A 131 13.75 16.27 -8.60
C SER A 131 12.62 16.35 -9.63
N TYR A 132 11.79 15.32 -9.74
CA TYR A 132 10.60 15.30 -10.61
C TYR A 132 9.58 16.33 -10.13
N ASP A 133 9.31 16.35 -8.83
CA ASP A 133 8.33 17.25 -8.23
C ASP A 133 8.72 18.72 -8.45
N ARG A 134 10.00 19.05 -8.19
CA ARG A 134 10.55 20.39 -8.42
C ARG A 134 10.52 20.80 -9.88
N ALA A 135 10.77 19.88 -10.82
CA ALA A 135 10.71 20.17 -12.25
C ALA A 135 9.29 20.52 -12.74
N HIS A 136 8.26 20.15 -11.98
CA HIS A 136 6.86 20.50 -12.18
C HIS A 136 6.38 21.65 -11.29
N ASN A 137 7.29 22.37 -10.63
CA ASN A 137 6.96 23.44 -9.69
C ASN A 137 6.04 23.02 -8.54
N ARG A 138 6.07 21.73 -8.17
CA ARG A 138 5.29 21.24 -7.02
C ARG A 138 5.90 21.77 -5.74
N THR A 139 5.04 22.17 -4.81
CA THR A 139 5.46 22.77 -3.54
C THR A 139 5.00 21.95 -2.36
N GLY A 140 5.77 22.06 -1.28
CA GLY A 140 5.42 21.60 0.04
C GLY A 140 6.60 21.03 0.79
N SER A 141 6.39 20.61 2.03
CA SER A 141 7.47 20.10 2.88
C SER A 141 6.96 19.16 3.97
N ASN A 142 7.88 18.48 4.65
CA ASN A 142 7.59 17.66 5.83
C ASN A 142 6.56 16.55 5.60
N LEU A 143 6.64 15.88 4.43
CA LEU A 143 5.86 14.68 4.15
C LEU A 143 6.53 13.51 4.86
N MET A 144 5.95 13.07 5.97
CA MET A 144 6.56 12.07 6.84
C MET A 144 5.91 10.70 6.65
N VAL A 145 6.68 9.65 6.93
CA VAL A 145 6.16 8.35 7.35
C VAL A 145 6.43 8.25 8.85
N HIS A 146 5.38 8.11 9.67
CA HIS A 146 5.49 8.26 11.12
C HIS A 146 4.58 7.32 11.91
N GLY A 147 4.90 7.15 13.20
CA GLY A 147 4.02 6.49 14.18
C GLY A 147 2.81 7.34 14.53
N ALA A 148 2.08 7.01 15.58
CA ALA A 148 0.79 7.60 15.95
C ALA A 148 -0.23 7.55 14.79
N CYS A 149 -1.30 6.78 14.98
CA CYS A 149 -2.37 6.51 14.02
C CYS A 149 -3.26 7.74 13.71
N SER A 150 -2.67 8.88 13.29
CA SER A 150 -3.31 10.16 13.01
C SER A 150 -2.53 10.89 11.92
N SER A 151 -3.17 11.41 10.87
CA SER A 151 -2.47 12.11 9.77
C SER A 151 -3.23 13.32 9.23
N ALA A 152 -2.46 14.35 8.82
CA ALA A 152 -2.91 15.54 8.10
C ALA A 152 -1.94 15.90 6.94
N GLY A 153 -1.62 14.92 6.09
CA GLY A 153 -0.73 15.07 4.93
C GLY A 153 0.30 13.93 4.76
N CYS A 154 0.47 13.11 5.80
CA CYS A 154 1.52 12.08 5.91
C CYS A 154 0.98 10.65 5.72
N TYR A 155 1.88 9.68 5.76
CA TYR A 155 1.56 8.27 6.00
C TYR A 155 1.72 7.97 7.48
N SER A 156 0.62 7.68 8.17
CA SER A 156 0.64 7.31 9.59
C SER A 156 0.52 5.81 9.79
N MET A 157 1.23 5.33 10.80
CA MET A 157 1.35 3.93 11.22
C MET A 157 1.17 3.84 12.73
N THR A 158 1.10 2.63 13.28
CA THR A 158 1.21 2.45 14.73
C THR A 158 2.65 2.66 15.20
N ASP A 159 2.83 2.91 16.50
CA ASP A 159 4.14 3.14 17.10
C ASP A 159 5.02 1.88 17.03
N GLU A 160 4.42 0.70 17.15
CA GLU A 160 5.09 -0.60 17.00
C GLU A 160 5.60 -0.80 15.59
N GLN A 161 4.78 -0.49 14.58
CA GLN A 161 5.15 -0.65 13.18
C GLN A 161 6.32 0.27 12.82
N VAL A 162 6.24 1.56 13.21
CA VAL A 162 7.35 2.50 12.94
C VAL A 162 8.61 2.14 13.69
N LEU A 163 8.52 1.58 14.91
CA LEU A 163 9.69 1.09 15.62
C LEU A 163 10.46 0.05 14.79
N GLU A 164 9.73 -0.87 14.16
CA GLU A 164 10.33 -1.91 13.32
C GLU A 164 10.91 -1.36 12.01
N PHE A 165 10.13 -0.61 11.21
CA PHE A 165 10.67 -0.13 9.92
C PHE A 165 11.70 0.98 10.05
N TYR A 166 11.66 1.78 11.12
CA TYR A 166 12.77 2.66 11.49
C TYR A 166 14.02 1.85 11.85
N GLY A 167 13.86 0.75 12.61
CA GLY A 167 14.94 -0.19 12.91
C GLY A 167 15.58 -0.80 11.65
N PHE A 168 14.76 -1.19 10.66
CA PHE A 168 15.25 -1.68 9.37
C PHE A 168 16.11 -0.64 8.64
N ALA A 169 15.64 0.61 8.57
CA ALA A 169 16.35 1.70 7.93
C ALA A 169 17.66 2.02 8.66
N ARG A 170 17.62 2.14 9.99
CA ARG A 170 18.81 2.34 10.83
C ARG A 170 19.85 1.26 10.59
N ASP A 171 19.46 -0.01 10.63
CA ASP A 171 20.41 -1.12 10.51
C ASP A 171 20.99 -1.23 9.09
N ALA A 172 20.21 -0.89 8.06
CA ALA A 172 20.71 -0.80 6.69
C ALA A 172 21.72 0.35 6.52
N PHE A 173 21.47 1.52 7.13
CA PHE A 173 22.43 2.62 7.17
C PHE A 173 23.71 2.25 7.93
N LYS A 174 23.60 1.56 9.08
CA LYS A 174 24.76 0.99 9.79
C LYS A 174 25.50 -0.07 8.97
N GLY A 175 24.84 -0.67 7.98
CA GLY A 175 25.41 -1.55 6.97
C GLY A 175 26.12 -0.85 5.82
N GLY A 176 26.08 0.49 5.77
CA GLY A 176 26.72 1.28 4.72
C GLY A 176 25.83 1.59 3.52
N GLN A 177 24.52 1.31 3.57
CA GLN A 177 23.61 1.80 2.54
C GLN A 177 23.61 3.34 2.54
N GLU A 178 23.77 3.98 1.39
CA GLU A 178 23.82 5.45 1.30
C GLU A 178 22.42 6.08 1.44
N TYR A 179 21.45 5.51 0.73
CA TYR A 179 20.04 5.84 0.79
C TYR A 179 19.22 4.59 0.47
N PHE A 180 17.97 4.54 0.95
CA PHE A 180 16.99 3.59 0.47
C PHE A 180 15.93 4.29 -0.39
N ILE A 181 15.33 3.56 -1.32
CA ILE A 181 14.23 4.07 -2.14
C ILE A 181 12.91 3.78 -1.43
N VAL A 182 12.02 4.77 -1.40
CA VAL A 182 10.60 4.58 -1.14
C VAL A 182 9.84 4.79 -2.45
N GLU A 183 9.13 3.75 -2.88
CA GLU A 183 8.18 3.85 -4.01
C GLU A 183 6.80 4.12 -3.44
N ALA A 184 6.31 5.35 -3.55
CA ALA A 184 4.95 5.71 -3.18
C ALA A 184 4.05 5.59 -4.40
N LEU A 185 3.22 4.55 -4.44
CA LEU A 185 2.43 4.14 -5.59
C LEU A 185 0.93 4.27 -5.29
N PRO A 186 0.10 4.55 -6.31
CA PRO A 186 -1.35 4.64 -6.12
C PRO A 186 -1.94 3.30 -5.65
N PHE A 187 -1.48 2.20 -6.24
CA PHE A 187 -1.92 0.84 -5.97
C PHE A 187 -0.87 -0.13 -6.51
N ARG A 188 -1.01 -1.44 -6.26
CA ARG A 188 -0.21 -2.46 -6.96
C ARG A 188 -0.51 -2.38 -8.46
N MET A 189 0.50 -2.12 -9.29
CA MET A 189 0.31 -1.77 -10.70
C MET A 189 0.03 -2.99 -11.60
N THR A 190 -0.86 -3.87 -11.15
CA THR A 190 -1.33 -5.04 -11.90
C THR A 190 -2.18 -4.60 -13.10
N PRO A 191 -2.34 -5.46 -14.12
CA PRO A 191 -3.23 -5.17 -15.24
C PRO A 191 -4.65 -4.79 -14.80
N GLU A 192 -5.19 -5.48 -13.79
CA GLU A 192 -6.54 -5.26 -13.29
C GLU A 192 -6.69 -3.91 -12.60
N ASN A 193 -5.74 -3.54 -11.74
CA ASN A 193 -5.80 -2.25 -11.04
C ASN A 193 -5.60 -1.10 -12.06
N MET A 194 -4.63 -1.21 -12.95
CA MET A 194 -4.45 -0.20 -14.01
C MET A 194 -5.71 -0.07 -14.89
N ALA A 195 -6.38 -1.18 -15.22
CA ALA A 195 -7.62 -1.14 -15.99
C ALA A 195 -8.77 -0.49 -15.22
N ARG A 196 -8.90 -0.78 -13.91
CA ARG A 196 -9.92 -0.19 -13.04
C ARG A 196 -9.80 1.34 -12.96
N HIS A 197 -8.58 1.87 -13.01
CA HIS A 197 -8.33 3.31 -12.89
C HIS A 197 -7.91 3.98 -14.21
N ARG A 198 -8.18 3.34 -15.36
CA ARG A 198 -7.77 3.82 -16.69
C ARG A 198 -8.28 5.22 -17.05
N ASP A 199 -9.42 5.61 -16.49
CA ASP A 199 -10.10 6.88 -16.78
C ASP A 199 -9.69 8.01 -15.82
N SER A 200 -8.73 7.75 -14.93
CA SER A 200 -8.18 8.77 -14.03
C SER A 200 -7.39 9.84 -14.79
N GLU A 201 -7.50 11.10 -14.36
CA GLU A 201 -6.64 12.20 -14.84
C GLU A 201 -5.15 11.97 -14.58
N HIS A 202 -4.80 11.07 -13.66
CA HIS A 202 -3.42 10.73 -13.29
C HIS A 202 -2.88 9.50 -14.02
N PHE A 203 -3.67 8.88 -14.92
CA PHE A 203 -3.30 7.61 -15.54
C PHE A 203 -1.97 7.65 -16.30
N GLU A 204 -1.68 8.73 -17.05
CA GLU A 204 -0.40 8.88 -17.75
C GLU A 204 0.79 9.03 -16.78
N PHE A 205 0.58 9.67 -15.63
CA PHE A 205 1.58 9.73 -14.58
C PHE A 205 1.82 8.33 -13.98
N TRP A 206 0.76 7.55 -13.74
CA TRP A 206 0.88 6.18 -13.24
C TRP A 206 1.54 5.25 -14.25
N LYS A 207 1.25 5.36 -15.55
CA LYS A 207 2.00 4.63 -16.60
C LYS A 207 3.50 4.92 -16.53
N MET A 208 3.88 6.17 -16.23
CA MET A 208 5.29 6.51 -16.02
C MET A 208 5.87 5.83 -14.77
N LEU A 209 5.15 5.81 -13.64
CA LEU A 209 5.59 5.12 -12.43
C LEU A 209 5.73 3.61 -12.66
N LYS A 210 4.83 3.02 -13.46
CA LYS A 210 4.79 1.60 -13.78
C LYS A 210 6.10 1.09 -14.36
N VAL A 211 6.78 1.86 -15.19
CA VAL A 211 8.07 1.45 -15.80
C VAL A 211 9.11 1.09 -14.73
N GLY A 212 9.23 1.89 -13.67
CA GLY A 212 10.11 1.57 -12.55
C GLY A 212 9.62 0.39 -11.72
N TYR A 213 8.30 0.27 -11.55
CA TYR A 213 7.65 -0.83 -10.84
C TYR A 213 7.95 -2.17 -11.52
N ASP A 214 7.80 -2.25 -12.85
CA ASP A 214 8.05 -3.43 -13.65
C ASP A 214 9.54 -3.81 -13.66
N HIS A 215 10.42 -2.80 -13.78
CA HIS A 215 11.86 -3.02 -13.66
C HIS A 215 12.22 -3.68 -12.33
N PHE A 216 11.59 -3.27 -11.23
CA PHE A 216 11.76 -3.94 -9.95
C PHE A 216 11.14 -5.35 -9.98
N GLU A 217 9.94 -5.55 -10.51
CA GLU A 217 9.31 -6.87 -10.58
C GLU A 217 10.18 -7.90 -11.31
N LEU A 218 10.81 -7.49 -12.41
CA LEU A 218 11.68 -8.35 -13.22
C LEU A 218 13.02 -8.62 -12.53
N THR A 219 13.68 -7.58 -12.05
CA THR A 219 15.06 -7.67 -11.56
C THR A 219 15.14 -8.05 -10.09
N LYS A 220 14.08 -7.79 -9.33
CA LYS A 220 14.05 -7.77 -7.86
C LYS A 220 15.20 -6.96 -7.30
N ARG A 221 15.48 -5.80 -7.91
CA ARG A 221 16.48 -4.83 -7.47
C ARG A 221 15.89 -3.43 -7.60
N PRO A 222 16.07 -2.54 -6.61
CA PRO A 222 15.58 -1.17 -6.70
C PRO A 222 16.05 -0.53 -8.01
N PRO A 223 15.15 0.08 -8.80
CA PRO A 223 15.54 0.70 -10.05
C PRO A 223 16.43 1.93 -9.77
N LYS A 224 17.40 2.19 -10.65
CA LYS A 224 18.05 3.50 -10.70
C LYS A 224 17.06 4.50 -11.24
N VAL A 225 16.72 5.51 -10.45
CA VAL A 225 15.72 6.53 -10.80
C VAL A 225 16.41 7.85 -11.10
N GLU A 226 16.23 8.34 -12.31
CA GLU A 226 16.66 9.68 -12.71
C GLU A 226 15.49 10.46 -13.31
N VAL A 227 15.70 11.75 -13.58
CA VAL A 227 14.67 12.61 -14.16
C VAL A 227 15.29 13.46 -15.26
N CYS A 228 14.63 13.49 -16.41
CA CYS A 228 14.90 14.40 -17.52
C CYS A 228 13.61 14.66 -18.30
N GLU A 229 13.53 15.80 -18.99
CA GLU A 229 12.33 16.24 -19.71
C GLU A 229 11.07 16.26 -18.84
N ARG A 230 11.22 16.53 -17.54
CA ARG A 230 10.16 16.43 -16.54
C ARG A 230 9.51 15.04 -16.52
N ARG A 231 10.27 13.98 -16.76
CA ARG A 231 9.81 12.60 -16.73
C ARG A 231 10.78 11.74 -15.93
N TYR A 232 10.25 10.76 -15.21
CA TYR A 232 11.09 9.72 -14.64
C TYR A 232 11.70 8.87 -15.75
N VAL A 233 12.97 8.52 -15.58
CA VAL A 233 13.66 7.52 -16.39
C VAL A 233 14.30 6.49 -15.47
N PHE A 234 14.18 5.21 -15.83
CA PHE A 234 14.56 4.09 -14.97
C PHE A 234 15.64 3.25 -15.63
N ASN A 235 16.70 2.94 -14.87
CA ASN A 235 17.80 2.07 -15.30
C ASN A 235 18.44 2.48 -16.64
N GLN A 236 18.32 3.76 -17.03
CA GLN A 236 18.95 4.26 -18.25
C GLN A 236 20.43 4.54 -17.99
N VAL A 237 21.27 4.12 -18.93
CA VAL A 237 22.71 4.41 -18.94
C VAL A 237 22.98 5.40 -20.07
N PRO A 238 23.52 6.59 -19.79
CA PRO A 238 23.92 7.54 -20.82
C PRO A 238 24.95 6.92 -21.76
N GLN A 239 24.77 7.13 -23.07
CA GLN A 239 25.68 6.66 -24.11
C GLN A 239 26.90 7.58 -24.27
N VAL A 240 26.77 8.83 -23.81
CA VAL A 240 27.84 9.81 -23.77
C VAL A 240 28.49 9.77 -22.39
N GLU A 241 29.81 9.67 -22.35
CA GLU A 241 30.58 9.70 -21.11
C GLU A 241 30.32 11.00 -20.34
N ASN A 242 30.13 10.89 -19.02
CA ASN A 242 29.84 12.02 -18.11
C ASN A 242 28.54 12.80 -18.40
N ALA A 243 27.67 12.33 -19.31
CA ALA A 243 26.35 12.92 -19.45
C ALA A 243 25.51 12.66 -18.19
N SER A 244 24.83 13.70 -17.71
CA SER A 244 23.97 13.64 -16.53
C SER A 244 22.52 13.88 -16.90
N PHE A 245 21.61 13.26 -16.16
CA PHE A 245 20.18 13.51 -16.28
C PHE A 245 19.84 14.78 -15.51
N GLN A 246 19.28 15.77 -16.20
CA GLN A 246 18.83 17.02 -15.61
C GLN A 246 17.31 17.13 -15.72
N ALA A 247 16.64 17.30 -14.58
CA ALA A 247 15.19 17.13 -14.48
C ALA A 247 14.36 17.96 -15.47
N SER A 248 14.78 19.20 -15.75
CA SER A 248 14.08 20.12 -16.66
C SER A 248 14.66 20.18 -18.08
N ALA A 249 15.81 19.53 -18.35
CA ALA A 249 16.48 19.56 -19.66
C ALA A 249 16.14 18.32 -20.49
N ALA A 250 16.51 18.33 -21.78
CA ALA A 250 16.38 17.17 -22.66
C ALA A 250 17.10 15.94 -22.08
N CYS A 251 16.54 14.75 -22.31
CA CYS A 251 17.19 13.53 -21.90
C CYS A 251 18.45 13.30 -22.76
N PRO A 252 19.63 13.04 -22.17
CA PRO A 252 20.79 12.66 -22.96
C PRO A 252 20.49 11.34 -23.69
N PRO A 253 21.16 11.05 -24.83
CA PRO A 253 21.08 9.74 -25.46
C PRO A 253 21.44 8.66 -24.44
N ALA A 254 20.48 7.81 -24.13
CA ALA A 254 20.59 6.81 -23.08
C ALA A 254 19.75 5.59 -23.43
N SER A 255 20.16 4.44 -22.91
CA SER A 255 19.46 3.18 -23.14
C SER A 255 19.42 2.35 -21.86
N VAL A 256 18.35 1.57 -21.72
CA VAL A 256 18.30 0.49 -20.72
C VAL A 256 19.22 -0.67 -21.16
N PRO A 257 19.82 -1.44 -20.23
CA PRO A 257 20.58 -2.64 -20.58
C PRO A 257 19.76 -3.60 -21.45
N SER A 258 20.37 -4.17 -22.50
CA SER A 258 19.67 -4.99 -23.50
C SER A 258 18.94 -6.19 -22.89
N THR A 259 19.52 -6.84 -21.89
CA THR A 259 18.89 -7.97 -21.17
C THR A 259 17.61 -7.55 -20.45
N LEU A 260 17.62 -6.38 -19.81
CA LEU A 260 16.43 -5.81 -19.17
C LEU A 260 15.41 -5.37 -20.23
N ALA A 261 15.85 -4.77 -21.33
CA ALA A 261 14.96 -4.34 -22.41
C ALA A 261 14.16 -5.51 -23.00
N VAL A 262 14.83 -6.62 -23.30
CA VAL A 262 14.20 -7.83 -23.84
C VAL A 262 13.24 -8.47 -22.82
N ALA A 263 13.68 -8.59 -21.56
CA ALA A 263 12.84 -9.14 -20.50
C ALA A 263 11.58 -8.27 -20.27
N ASN A 264 11.74 -6.94 -20.29
CA ASN A 264 10.64 -6.00 -20.13
C ASN A 264 9.67 -6.05 -21.32
N ALA A 265 10.18 -6.15 -22.56
CA ALA A 265 9.32 -6.28 -23.73
C ALA A 265 8.47 -7.56 -23.71
N ALA A 266 9.04 -8.68 -23.25
CA ALA A 266 8.29 -9.92 -23.07
C ALA A 266 7.24 -9.80 -21.96
N PHE A 267 7.61 -9.23 -20.82
CA PHE A 267 6.70 -8.98 -19.69
C PHE A 267 5.54 -8.06 -20.08
N GLU A 268 5.83 -6.96 -20.76
CA GLU A 268 4.84 -5.99 -21.26
C GLU A 268 3.86 -6.64 -22.24
N LYS A 269 4.30 -7.59 -23.07
CA LYS A 269 3.38 -8.28 -23.98
C LYS A 269 2.30 -9.05 -23.22
N ASP A 270 2.68 -9.85 -22.23
CA ASP A 270 1.73 -10.61 -21.42
C ASP A 270 0.88 -9.68 -20.54
N TRP A 271 1.50 -8.65 -19.98
CA TRP A 271 0.82 -7.64 -19.17
C TRP A 271 -0.26 -6.91 -19.98
N ASN A 272 0.06 -6.46 -21.20
CA ASN A 272 -0.87 -5.73 -22.07
C ASN A 272 -2.05 -6.59 -22.52
N ARG A 273 -1.83 -7.89 -22.79
CA ARG A 273 -2.94 -8.83 -23.04
C ARG A 273 -3.91 -8.83 -21.86
N ASN A 274 -3.40 -9.06 -20.66
CA ASN A 274 -4.22 -9.13 -19.45
C ASN A 274 -4.90 -7.78 -19.14
N PHE A 275 -4.25 -6.67 -19.45
CA PHE A 275 -4.83 -5.32 -19.29
C PHE A 275 -6.02 -5.14 -20.23
N ILE A 276 -5.89 -5.49 -21.52
CA ILE A 276 -7.00 -5.41 -22.49
C ILE A 276 -8.17 -6.29 -22.06
N GLU A 277 -7.89 -7.51 -21.60
CA GLU A 277 -8.91 -8.41 -21.05
C GLU A 277 -9.60 -7.83 -19.81
N ALA A 278 -8.84 -7.22 -18.89
CA ALA A 278 -9.38 -6.56 -17.72
C ALA A 278 -10.23 -5.34 -18.09
N VAL A 279 -9.80 -4.52 -19.05
CA VAL A 279 -10.57 -3.39 -19.57
C VAL A 279 -11.91 -3.86 -20.12
N ALA A 280 -11.90 -4.86 -21.01
CA ALA A 280 -13.12 -5.41 -21.58
C ALA A 280 -14.05 -5.99 -20.52
N ARG A 281 -13.51 -6.61 -19.45
CA ARG A 281 -14.32 -7.09 -18.33
C ARG A 281 -15.01 -5.94 -17.61
N PHE A 282 -14.29 -4.88 -17.25
CA PHE A 282 -14.88 -3.71 -16.57
C PHE A 282 -15.90 -3.00 -17.45
N ASP A 283 -15.66 -2.87 -18.76
CA ASP A 283 -16.63 -2.28 -19.70
C ASP A 283 -17.94 -3.06 -19.73
N ASN A 284 -17.83 -4.40 -19.75
CA ASN A 284 -18.99 -5.28 -19.73
C ASN A 284 -19.75 -5.22 -18.40
N GLU A 285 -19.05 -5.10 -17.27
CA GLU A 285 -19.64 -4.93 -15.95
C GLU A 285 -20.38 -3.58 -15.84
N GLU A 286 -19.77 -2.49 -16.30
CA GLU A 286 -20.37 -1.17 -16.34
C GLU A 286 -21.62 -1.14 -17.23
N ALA A 287 -21.54 -1.70 -18.44
CA ALA A 287 -22.68 -1.79 -19.36
C ALA A 287 -23.84 -2.58 -18.74
N ARG A 288 -23.55 -3.70 -18.04
CA ARG A 288 -24.57 -4.47 -17.31
C ARG A 288 -25.20 -3.67 -16.18
N GLN A 289 -24.41 -2.90 -15.43
CA GLN A 289 -24.91 -2.07 -14.34
C GLN A 289 -25.80 -0.94 -14.86
N ILE A 290 -25.41 -0.28 -15.95
CA ILE A 290 -26.21 0.77 -16.61
C ILE A 290 -27.55 0.17 -17.06
N ALA A 291 -27.52 -0.94 -17.80
CA ALA A 291 -28.74 -1.61 -18.25
C ALA A 291 -29.64 -2.05 -17.10
N ALA A 292 -29.07 -2.54 -15.99
CA ALA A 292 -29.83 -2.93 -14.80
C ALA A 292 -30.47 -1.71 -14.10
N ASN A 293 -29.76 -0.59 -14.02
CA ASN A 293 -30.26 0.66 -13.45
C ASN A 293 -31.39 1.25 -14.31
N GLU A 294 -31.24 1.24 -15.64
CA GLU A 294 -32.27 1.69 -16.58
C GLU A 294 -33.52 0.82 -16.48
N ALA A 295 -33.38 -0.51 -16.50
CA ALA A 295 -34.50 -1.43 -16.34
C ALA A 295 -35.23 -1.24 -14.99
N LYS A 296 -34.48 -0.98 -13.92
CA LYS A 296 -35.06 -0.66 -12.60
C LYS A 296 -35.83 0.66 -12.64
N ALA A 297 -35.27 1.71 -13.22
CA ALA A 297 -35.92 3.01 -13.35
C ALA A 297 -37.22 2.90 -14.18
N GLU A 298 -37.20 2.15 -15.28
CA GLU A 298 -38.41 1.87 -16.07
C GLU A 298 -39.47 1.08 -15.29
N ALA A 299 -39.07 0.07 -14.52
CA ALA A 299 -40.01 -0.71 -13.72
C ALA A 299 -40.67 0.13 -12.61
N GLU A 300 -39.90 1.02 -11.98
CA GLU A 300 -40.38 1.99 -11.00
C GLU A 300 -41.34 3.01 -11.64
N ALA A 301 -41.02 3.53 -12.83
CA ALA A 301 -41.91 4.41 -13.58
C ALA A 301 -43.24 3.74 -13.93
N ARG A 302 -43.20 2.52 -14.50
CA ARG A 302 -44.41 1.74 -14.81
C ARG A 302 -45.24 1.42 -13.56
N ARG A 303 -44.59 1.23 -12.41
CA ARG A 303 -45.29 1.02 -11.13
C ARG A 303 -45.99 2.31 -10.67
N ALA A 304 -45.30 3.43 -10.72
CA ALA A 304 -45.87 4.73 -10.38
C ALA A 304 -47.07 5.08 -11.28
N GLU A 305 -46.98 4.79 -12.59
CA GLU A 305 -48.10 4.95 -13.52
C GLU A 305 -49.31 4.09 -13.13
N ARG A 306 -49.12 2.80 -12.81
CA ARG A 306 -50.21 1.93 -12.36
C ARG A 306 -50.83 2.39 -11.05
N GLU A 307 -50.01 2.87 -10.11
CA GLU A 307 -50.49 3.41 -8.83
C GLU A 307 -51.27 4.71 -9.04
N ALA A 308 -50.81 5.59 -9.93
CA ALA A 308 -51.51 6.82 -10.31
C ALA A 308 -52.84 6.52 -11.03
N GLU A 309 -52.86 5.57 -11.97
CA GLU A 309 -54.08 5.13 -12.64
C GLU A 309 -55.09 4.56 -11.62
N LYS A 310 -54.61 3.72 -10.69
CA LYS A 310 -55.46 3.17 -9.62
C LYS A 310 -56.01 4.28 -8.71
N ALA A 311 -55.19 5.25 -8.33
CA ALA A 311 -55.63 6.40 -7.54
C ALA A 311 -56.68 7.25 -8.29
N ALA A 312 -56.47 7.51 -9.58
CA ALA A 312 -57.42 8.22 -10.43
C ALA A 312 -58.75 7.46 -10.56
N ARG A 313 -58.72 6.13 -10.73
CA ARG A 313 -59.92 5.29 -10.74
C ARG A 313 -60.70 5.35 -9.43
N ILE A 314 -60.00 5.35 -8.28
CA ILE A 314 -60.64 5.49 -6.96
C ILE A 314 -61.31 6.86 -6.84
N ALA A 315 -60.61 7.95 -7.17
CA ALA A 315 -61.14 9.31 -7.11
C ALA A 315 -62.35 9.52 -8.04
N ALA A 316 -62.35 8.91 -9.23
CA ALA A 316 -63.49 8.98 -10.15
C ALA A 316 -64.74 8.27 -9.62
N ASN A 317 -64.57 7.20 -8.84
CA ASN A 317 -65.68 6.43 -8.27
C ASN A 317 -66.25 7.05 -6.98
N GLU A 318 -65.48 7.86 -6.23
CA GLU A 318 -65.98 8.57 -5.04
C GLU A 318 -66.99 9.69 -5.39
N GLY A 319 -67.07 10.11 -6.66
CA GLY A 319 -68.10 11.03 -7.16
C GLY A 319 -69.44 10.36 -7.51
N GLN A 320 -69.52 9.03 -7.50
CA GLN A 320 -70.76 8.28 -7.71
C GLN A 320 -71.26 7.71 -6.38
N SER A 321 -72.05 8.51 -5.65
CA SER A 321 -72.88 8.05 -4.54
C SER A 321 -73.83 6.95 -5.03
N ALA A 322 -73.43 5.68 -4.90
CA ALA A 322 -74.34 4.56 -4.97
C ALA A 322 -74.88 4.30 -3.57
N SER A 323 -76.14 4.67 -3.36
CA SER A 323 -76.96 4.23 -2.24
C SER A 323 -76.99 2.69 -2.22
N VAL A 324 -76.26 2.07 -1.30
CA VAL A 324 -76.38 0.64 -0.99
C VAL A 324 -77.18 0.50 0.31
N PRO A 325 -78.30 -0.24 0.34
CA PRO A 325 -79.07 -0.43 1.55
C PRO A 325 -78.33 -1.39 2.49
N VAL A 326 -78.18 -0.97 3.75
CA VAL A 326 -77.64 -1.80 4.83
C VAL A 326 -78.68 -2.85 5.21
N LEU A 327 -78.50 -4.09 4.77
CA LEU A 327 -79.26 -5.23 5.31
C LEU A 327 -78.60 -5.72 6.59
N SER A 328 -79.33 -5.52 7.69
CA SER A 328 -79.05 -5.98 9.04
C SER A 328 -79.02 -7.51 9.11
N LEU A 329 -77.92 -8.09 9.59
CA LEU A 329 -77.80 -9.52 9.90
C LEU A 329 -77.61 -9.69 11.42
N PHE A 330 -78.67 -9.44 12.17
CA PHE A 330 -78.88 -10.04 13.47
C PHE A 330 -80.09 -10.99 13.36
N SER A 331 -79.85 -12.29 13.34
CA SER A 331 -80.80 -13.25 13.91
C SER A 331 -80.10 -14.53 14.32
N THR A 332 -80.24 -14.78 15.61
CA THR A 332 -79.80 -15.92 16.42
C THR A 332 -80.46 -17.22 15.99
N GLY A 333 -79.73 -18.34 16.08
CA GLY A 333 -80.34 -19.66 15.97
C GLY A 333 -79.34 -20.81 16.07
N ASN A 334 -78.81 -21.05 17.25
CA ASN A 334 -78.14 -22.31 17.57
C ASN A 334 -79.22 -23.39 17.81
N PRO A 335 -79.02 -24.64 17.36
CA PRO A 335 -79.09 -25.71 18.33
C PRO A 335 -77.94 -26.73 18.20
N LEU A 336 -77.69 -27.34 19.35
CA LEU A 336 -76.58 -28.21 19.70
C LEU A 336 -76.71 -29.65 19.13
N LYS A 337 -75.54 -30.30 19.00
CA LYS A 337 -75.21 -31.68 19.44
C LYS A 337 -75.17 -32.81 18.38
N ALA A 338 -73.96 -33.34 18.09
CA ALA A 338 -73.51 -34.67 18.54
C ALA A 338 -72.06 -35.02 18.08
N LEU A 339 -71.37 -35.75 18.96
CA LEU A 339 -70.07 -36.48 18.97
C LEU A 339 -69.53 -37.05 17.63
N ALA A 340 -68.26 -37.36 17.36
CA ALA A 340 -66.90 -37.26 17.96
C ALA A 340 -65.88 -37.80 16.89
N PRO A 341 -64.61 -38.17 17.20
CA PRO A 341 -63.38 -37.55 16.73
C PRO A 341 -62.63 -38.29 15.58
N GLY A 342 -61.69 -37.60 14.92
CA GLY A 342 -60.77 -38.21 13.96
C GLY A 342 -59.60 -37.32 13.55
N THR A 343 -58.45 -37.54 14.20
CA THR A 343 -57.06 -37.47 13.68
C THR A 343 -56.57 -36.23 12.91
N ALA A 344 -55.56 -35.60 13.52
CA ALA A 344 -54.70 -34.56 12.96
C ALA A 344 -53.77 -35.07 11.83
N PRO A 345 -53.35 -34.22 10.89
CA PRO A 345 -52.13 -34.44 10.11
C PRO A 345 -50.95 -33.60 10.64
N ALA A 346 -49.78 -34.21 10.49
CA ALA A 346 -48.51 -33.85 11.10
C ALA A 346 -47.70 -32.76 10.36
N ALA A 347 -46.73 -32.22 11.10
CA ALA A 347 -45.67 -31.28 10.74
C ALA A 347 -44.75 -31.76 9.59
N PRO A 348 -44.01 -30.83 8.94
CA PRO A 348 -43.10 -31.17 7.84
C PRO A 348 -41.76 -31.75 8.32
N PRO A 349 -41.10 -32.63 7.55
CA PRO A 349 -39.78 -33.14 7.90
C PRO A 349 -38.63 -32.26 7.36
N ALA A 350 -37.52 -32.37 8.07
CA ALA A 350 -36.24 -31.69 7.88
C ALA A 350 -35.39 -32.24 6.70
N SER A 351 -34.38 -31.44 6.33
CA SER A 351 -33.26 -31.80 5.43
C SER A 351 -32.51 -33.07 5.82
N PRO A 352 -31.75 -33.63 4.86
CA PRO A 352 -30.44 -34.20 5.15
C PRO A 352 -29.32 -33.58 4.30
N ALA A 353 -28.12 -33.60 4.87
CA ALA A 353 -26.86 -33.24 4.23
C ALA A 353 -26.09 -34.50 3.77
N ALA A 354 -25.18 -34.27 2.82
CA ALA A 354 -23.96 -35.01 2.49
C ALA A 354 -24.05 -36.39 1.79
N ALA A 355 -23.44 -36.46 0.60
CA ALA A 355 -22.61 -37.60 0.19
C ALA A 355 -21.55 -37.14 -0.84
N ALA A 356 -20.29 -37.39 -0.50
CA ALA A 356 -19.12 -37.25 -1.34
C ALA A 356 -19.06 -38.36 -2.40
N VAL A 357 -18.50 -38.06 -3.57
CA VAL A 357 -18.16 -39.08 -4.58
C VAL A 357 -16.65 -39.08 -4.76
N THR A 358 -16.04 -40.16 -4.28
CA THR A 358 -14.72 -40.66 -4.65
C THR A 358 -14.80 -41.39 -5.99
N VAL A 359 -13.89 -41.11 -6.91
CA VAL A 359 -13.52 -42.04 -7.99
C VAL A 359 -12.00 -42.19 -7.96
N THR A 360 -11.56 -43.38 -7.59
CA THR A 360 -10.23 -43.94 -7.84
C THR A 360 -10.35 -44.86 -9.05
N ASP A 361 -9.40 -44.80 -9.99
CA ASP A 361 -8.62 -46.00 -10.31
C ASP A 361 -7.30 -45.68 -11.02
N GLN A 362 -6.28 -46.46 -10.65
CA GLN A 362 -4.88 -46.43 -11.08
C GLN A 362 -4.63 -47.36 -12.27
N ALA A 363 -3.55 -47.11 -13.01
CA ALA A 363 -2.42 -48.03 -13.33
C ALA A 363 -1.62 -47.46 -14.53
N ASP A 364 -0.35 -47.04 -14.40
CA ASP A 364 0.89 -47.84 -14.37
C ASP A 364 1.26 -48.39 -15.78
N ILE A 365 2.46 -48.34 -16.39
CA ILE A 365 3.89 -48.08 -16.05
C ILE A 365 4.62 -47.70 -17.37
N GLU A 366 5.68 -46.89 -17.35
CA GLU A 366 7.03 -47.28 -17.85
C GLU A 366 8.08 -46.15 -17.88
N ALA A 367 9.24 -46.51 -17.33
CA ALA A 367 10.43 -45.71 -17.17
C ALA A 367 11.35 -45.85 -18.40
N GLY A 368 12.09 -44.78 -18.70
CA GLY A 368 13.19 -44.81 -19.66
C GLY A 368 14.28 -43.82 -19.25
N GLN A 369 15.39 -44.34 -18.72
CA GLN A 369 16.63 -43.62 -18.42
C GLN A 369 17.41 -43.30 -19.70
N ALA A 370 18.07 -42.14 -19.74
CA ALA A 370 19.37 -41.96 -20.39
C ALA A 370 20.12 -40.77 -19.77
N ALA A 371 21.40 -40.98 -19.45
CA ALA A 371 22.33 -40.05 -18.79
C ALA A 371 23.24 -39.33 -19.82
N PRO A 372 24.40 -38.77 -19.44
CA PRO A 372 24.62 -37.35 -19.14
C PRO A 372 25.53 -36.64 -20.17
N ALA A 373 25.52 -35.30 -20.21
CA ALA A 373 26.47 -34.53 -21.02
C ALA A 373 27.00 -33.28 -20.30
N ALA A 374 28.28 -33.39 -19.93
CA ALA A 374 29.38 -32.43 -20.03
C ALA A 374 29.25 -30.98 -19.52
N ALA A 375 30.26 -30.63 -18.73
CA ALA A 375 30.59 -29.32 -18.19
C ALA A 375 30.92 -28.27 -19.26
N SER A 376 30.67 -27.00 -18.92
CA SER A 376 31.43 -25.87 -19.48
C SER A 376 31.39 -24.65 -18.56
N ALA A 377 32.59 -24.31 -18.07
CA ALA A 377 33.15 -22.99 -17.84
C ALA A 377 32.48 -22.03 -16.83
N GLY A 378 33.24 -21.75 -15.76
CA GLY A 378 32.94 -20.72 -14.78
C GLY A 378 32.84 -19.33 -15.39
N ILE A 379 31.87 -18.58 -14.89
CA ILE A 379 31.71 -17.16 -15.16
C ILE A 379 32.73 -16.40 -14.28
N PRO A 380 33.56 -15.50 -14.83
CA PRO A 380 34.50 -14.72 -14.04
C PRO A 380 33.77 -13.77 -13.09
N VAL A 381 34.08 -13.88 -11.81
CA VAL A 381 33.73 -12.86 -10.80
C VAL A 381 34.60 -11.63 -11.08
N PRO A 382 34.02 -10.43 -11.30
CA PRO A 382 34.81 -9.21 -11.37
C PRO A 382 35.43 -8.93 -9.99
N THR A 383 36.76 -8.90 -9.93
CA THR A 383 37.49 -8.42 -8.75
C THR A 383 37.25 -6.92 -8.56
N PRO A 384 37.08 -6.44 -7.31
CA PRO A 384 37.01 -5.01 -7.02
C PRO A 384 38.32 -4.33 -7.43
N ASN A 385 38.20 -3.25 -8.20
CA ASN A 385 39.33 -2.40 -8.56
C ASN A 385 39.88 -1.76 -7.26
N PRO A 386 41.19 -1.83 -6.96
CA PRO A 386 41.74 -1.25 -5.74
C PRO A 386 41.54 0.28 -5.74
N ALA A 387 40.95 0.77 -4.65
CA ALA A 387 40.81 2.20 -4.39
C ALA A 387 42.21 2.85 -4.39
N VAL A 388 42.47 3.70 -5.39
CA VAL A 388 43.60 4.62 -5.37
C VAL A 388 43.34 5.63 -4.25
N PRO A 389 44.25 5.81 -3.28
CA PRO A 389 44.09 6.81 -2.24
C PRO A 389 44.07 8.21 -2.86
N SER A 390 42.97 8.92 -2.69
CA SER A 390 42.86 10.34 -3.00
C SER A 390 43.95 11.09 -2.26
N GLN A 391 44.84 11.72 -3.02
CA GLN A 391 45.87 12.60 -2.50
C GLN A 391 45.22 13.76 -1.75
N THR A 392 45.59 13.88 -0.49
CA THR A 392 45.33 15.03 0.38
C THR A 392 46.00 16.26 -0.19
N ALA A 393 45.20 17.19 -0.72
CA ALA A 393 45.66 18.54 -1.00
C ALA A 393 45.85 19.30 0.33
N ASN A 394 47.11 19.39 0.75
CA ASN A 394 47.57 20.33 1.76
C ASN A 394 47.38 21.77 1.24
N ALA A 395 46.49 22.53 1.86
CA ALA A 395 46.50 23.99 1.77
C ALA A 395 47.10 24.54 3.07
N GLY A 396 48.32 25.05 2.96
CA GLY A 396 49.09 25.63 4.06
C GLY A 396 48.56 26.98 4.53
N GLN A 397 48.48 27.13 5.86
CA GLN A 397 48.73 28.37 6.61
C GLN A 397 50.27 28.51 6.73
N ALA A 398 50.95 29.65 6.73
CA ALA A 398 50.58 31.05 6.84
C ALA A 398 51.76 31.92 6.32
N ALA A 399 51.50 33.19 6.02
CA ALA A 399 52.51 34.25 6.13
C ALA A 399 51.88 35.44 6.88
N GLN A 400 52.40 35.71 8.07
CA GLN A 400 52.13 36.92 8.87
C GLN A 400 53.21 37.97 8.54
N PRO A 401 52.87 39.27 8.45
CA PRO A 401 53.84 40.33 8.57
C PRO A 401 54.02 40.75 10.04
N ASP A 402 55.29 40.92 10.43
CA ASP A 402 55.77 41.48 11.68
C ASP A 402 55.58 43.02 11.70
N GLN A 403 55.07 43.59 12.81
CA GLN A 403 55.73 44.68 13.55
C GLN A 403 54.89 45.30 14.71
N SER A 404 55.54 45.32 15.87
CA SER A 404 55.60 46.39 16.90
C SER A 404 54.48 46.58 17.94
N ASP A 405 54.78 46.12 19.16
CA ASP A 405 54.80 46.84 20.45
C ASP A 405 53.70 47.87 20.81
N LYS A 406 52.77 47.46 21.68
CA LYS A 406 52.63 47.90 23.10
C LYS A 406 51.26 47.46 23.70
N PRO A 407 51.20 47.03 24.98
CA PRO A 407 49.96 46.55 25.59
C PRO A 407 49.07 47.70 26.11
N PHE A 408 47.76 47.58 25.89
CA PHE A 408 46.73 48.60 26.04
C PHE A 408 46.18 48.82 27.47
N TRP A 409 46.85 48.35 28.52
CA TRP A 409 46.35 48.42 29.91
C TRP A 409 47.08 49.41 30.81
N LYS A 410 47.42 50.59 30.30
CA LYS A 410 48.00 51.65 31.14
C LYS A 410 47.62 53.07 30.71
N ILE A 411 46.33 53.37 30.72
CA ILE A 411 45.83 54.75 30.84
C ILE A 411 44.59 54.67 31.74
N TRP A 412 44.46 55.61 32.69
CA TRP A 412 43.42 55.76 33.72
C TRP A 412 43.74 55.18 35.11
N SER A 413 44.63 55.89 35.82
CA SER A 413 44.41 56.20 37.24
C SER A 413 44.98 57.59 37.60
N SER A 414 44.11 58.42 38.17
CA SER A 414 44.38 59.63 38.99
C SER A 414 44.74 60.95 38.29
N LYS A 415 43.72 61.82 38.17
CA LYS A 415 43.57 62.98 39.06
C LYS A 415 42.10 63.23 39.35
#